data_AF-A0AAU4UD82-F1
#
_entry.id   AF-A0AAU4UD82-F1
#
_cell.length_a   1.000
_cell.length_b   1.000
_cell.length_c   1.000
_cell.angle_alpha   90.00
_cell.angle_beta   90.00
_cell.angle_gamma   90.00
#
_symmetry.space_group_name_H-M   'P 1'
#
loop_
_entity.id
_entity.type
_entity.pdbx_description
1 polymer ?
#
loop_
_entity_poly.entity_id
_entity_poly.type
_entity_poly.pdbx_seq_one_letter_code
_entity_poly.pdbx_strand_id
1 'polypeptide(L)'
;MVSSEYERKIAARFTTFDQDGNGYIDRVDFSVAAKALLAEFGTPARSDKGQALYSGAEAFWQGMAGIADRDGDQRITRDEFVNGAVKRLHDNPGRFAEIARPFLRAALAVADLDGDGTATLGDTERVLKALGVPEDIAATAAATLDTDADGRVGETEIVDALARYFDVSDSDDGAGS
;
A
#
# COMPACT_ATOMS: atom_id res chain seq x y z
N MET A 1 21.48 -16.83 4.99
CA MET A 1 20.80 -16.54 3.71
C MET A 1 19.42 -15.92 3.93
N VAL A 2 18.71 -16.27 5.01
CA VAL A 2 17.43 -15.65 5.41
C VAL A 2 17.52 -14.12 5.66
N SER A 3 18.58 -13.64 6.32
CA SER A 3 18.79 -12.20 6.60
C SER A 3 18.74 -11.33 5.34
N SER A 4 19.33 -11.79 4.23
CA SER A 4 19.44 -10.97 3.01
C SER A 4 18.14 -10.86 2.21
N GLU A 5 17.27 -11.88 2.28
CA GLU A 5 15.96 -11.83 1.60
C GLU A 5 14.94 -11.05 2.41
N TYR A 6 14.97 -11.21 3.73
CA TYR A 6 14.22 -10.40 4.67
C TYR A 6 14.57 -8.90 4.53
N GLU A 7 15.85 -8.56 4.53
CA GLU A 7 16.33 -7.19 4.29
C GLU A 7 15.89 -6.64 2.93
N ARG A 8 15.97 -7.45 1.86
CA ARG A 8 15.51 -7.05 0.53
C ARG A 8 14.01 -6.78 0.50
N LYS A 9 13.20 -7.63 1.15
CA LYS A 9 11.74 -7.43 1.26
C LYS A 9 11.41 -6.16 2.02
N ILE A 10 12.10 -5.87 3.13
CA ILE A 10 11.89 -4.63 3.90
C ILE A 10 12.32 -3.41 3.10
N ALA A 11 13.46 -3.46 2.44
CA ALA A 11 13.93 -2.36 1.59
C ALA A 11 12.93 -2.06 0.47
N ALA A 12 12.38 -3.10 -0.17
CA ALA A 12 11.34 -2.93 -1.18
C ALA A 12 10.08 -2.26 -0.61
N ARG A 13 9.62 -2.67 0.58
CA ARG A 13 8.47 -2.05 1.26
C ARG A 13 8.70 -0.60 1.61
N PHE A 14 9.90 -0.27 2.09
CA PHE A 14 10.27 1.10 2.38
C PHE A 14 10.19 1.95 1.11
N THR A 15 10.77 1.48 0.01
CA THR A 15 10.70 2.17 -1.29
C THR A 15 9.26 2.34 -1.79
N THR A 16 8.35 1.40 -1.51
CA THR A 16 6.94 1.57 -1.85
C THR A 16 6.28 2.75 -1.13
N PHE A 17 6.75 3.11 0.07
CA PHE A 17 6.21 4.26 0.80
C PHE A 17 6.98 5.55 0.58
N ASP A 18 8.28 5.50 0.31
CA ASP A 18 9.13 6.65 -0.07
C ASP A 18 8.89 7.02 -1.53
N GLN A 19 7.77 7.70 -1.78
CA GLN A 19 7.23 8.00 -3.12
C GLN A 19 8.02 9.09 -3.85
N ASP A 20 8.65 10.01 -3.12
CA ASP A 20 9.50 11.04 -3.71
C ASP A 20 11.00 10.67 -3.74
N GLY A 21 11.39 9.58 -3.07
CA GLY A 21 12.74 9.05 -3.06
C GLY A 21 13.73 9.85 -2.21
N ASN A 22 13.24 10.63 -1.24
CA ASN A 22 14.06 11.49 -0.38
C ASN A 22 14.80 10.71 0.73
N GLY A 23 14.47 9.41 0.91
CA GLY A 23 15.14 8.51 1.85
C GLY A 23 14.49 8.40 3.23
N TYR A 24 13.33 9.00 3.43
CA TYR A 24 12.46 8.84 4.61
C TYR A 24 11.00 8.81 4.16
N ILE A 25 10.13 8.20 4.96
CA ILE A 25 8.69 8.22 4.69
C ILE A 25 8.09 9.39 5.49
N ASP A 26 7.39 10.29 4.83
CA ASP A 26 6.68 11.40 5.45
C ASP A 26 5.25 11.60 4.91
N ARG A 27 4.58 12.64 5.40
CA ARG A 27 3.21 13.00 4.97
C ARG A 27 3.11 13.32 3.47
N VAL A 28 4.16 13.85 2.88
CA VAL A 28 4.19 14.27 1.47
C VAL A 28 4.11 13.04 0.58
N ASP A 29 4.75 11.92 0.93
CA ASP A 29 4.67 10.69 0.14
C ASP A 29 3.24 10.20 -0.07
N PHE A 30 2.44 10.18 0.99
CA PHE A 30 1.02 9.80 0.93
C PHE A 30 0.21 10.78 0.09
N SER A 31 0.55 12.07 0.15
CA SER A 31 -0.07 13.10 -0.68
C SER A 31 0.32 12.96 -2.17
N VAL A 32 1.56 12.56 -2.45
CA VAL A 32 2.07 12.28 -3.80
C VAL A 32 1.36 11.07 -4.39
N ALA A 33 1.25 9.98 -3.63
CA ALA A 33 0.50 8.78 -4.02
C ALA A 33 -0.97 9.11 -4.37
N ALA A 34 -1.66 9.86 -3.48
CA ALA A 34 -3.03 10.30 -3.74
C ALA A 34 -3.13 11.14 -5.02
N LYS A 35 -2.21 12.09 -5.22
CA LYS A 35 -2.17 12.93 -6.42
C LYS A 35 -1.93 12.13 -7.70
N ALA A 36 -1.04 11.13 -7.65
CA ALA A 36 -0.75 10.27 -8.79
C ALA A 36 -1.98 9.48 -9.23
N LEU A 37 -2.71 8.88 -8.28
CA LEU A 37 -3.97 8.17 -8.55
C LEU A 37 -5.03 9.08 -9.17
N LEU A 38 -5.22 10.29 -8.62
CA LEU A 38 -6.20 11.22 -9.19
C LEU A 38 -5.83 11.64 -10.62
N ALA A 39 -4.54 11.82 -10.90
CA ALA A 39 -4.07 12.14 -12.24
C ALA A 39 -4.29 10.98 -13.22
N GLU A 40 -3.97 9.75 -12.81
CA GLU A 40 -4.13 8.53 -13.62
C GLU A 40 -5.58 8.33 -14.06
N PHE A 41 -6.54 8.55 -13.16
CA PHE A 41 -7.97 8.36 -13.42
C PHE A 41 -8.71 9.66 -13.81
N GLY A 42 -8.00 10.76 -14.00
CA GLY A 42 -8.59 12.07 -14.34
C GLY A 42 -9.60 12.58 -13.31
N THR A 43 -9.51 12.13 -12.05
CA THR A 43 -10.46 12.48 -10.99
C THR A 43 -10.12 13.85 -10.42
N PRO A 44 -11.06 14.82 -10.40
CA PRO A 44 -10.78 16.15 -9.84
C PRO A 44 -10.47 16.08 -8.34
N ALA A 45 -9.39 16.71 -7.90
CA ALA A 45 -9.00 16.74 -6.49
C ALA A 45 -10.07 17.28 -5.54
N ARG A 46 -10.94 18.20 -6.01
CA ARG A 46 -12.04 18.79 -5.24
C ARG A 46 -13.35 17.99 -5.30
N SER A 47 -13.39 16.87 -6.02
CA SER A 47 -14.54 15.97 -6.00
C SER A 47 -14.61 15.19 -4.68
N ASP A 48 -15.76 14.59 -4.39
CA ASP A 48 -15.94 13.75 -3.19
C ASP A 48 -14.94 12.58 -3.16
N LYS A 49 -14.74 11.89 -4.29
CA LYS A 49 -13.71 10.83 -4.44
C LYS A 49 -12.31 11.37 -4.17
N GLY A 50 -11.99 12.55 -4.73
CA GLY A 50 -10.69 13.22 -4.54
C GLY A 50 -10.41 13.60 -3.07
N GLN A 51 -11.38 14.20 -2.40
CA GLN A 51 -11.27 14.59 -0.99
C GLN A 51 -11.22 13.37 -0.06
N ALA A 52 -11.96 12.31 -0.37
CA ALA A 52 -11.89 11.04 0.36
C ALA A 52 -10.50 10.41 0.25
N LEU A 53 -9.87 10.44 -0.93
CA LEU A 53 -8.53 9.89 -1.13
C LEU A 53 -7.46 10.65 -0.33
N TYR A 54 -7.47 11.99 -0.36
CA TYR A 54 -6.54 12.78 0.45
C TYR A 54 -6.76 12.59 1.96
N SER A 55 -8.02 12.55 2.40
CA SER A 55 -8.34 12.28 3.80
C SER A 55 -7.88 10.89 4.24
N GLY A 56 -8.08 9.88 3.39
CA GLY A 56 -7.60 8.52 3.62
C GLY A 56 -6.07 8.44 3.67
N ALA A 57 -5.39 9.13 2.77
CA ALA A 57 -3.92 9.20 2.72
C ALA A 57 -3.35 9.84 4.00
N GLU A 58 -3.96 10.93 4.48
CA GLU A 58 -3.58 11.56 5.75
C GLU A 58 -3.80 10.62 6.93
N ALA A 59 -4.97 9.98 7.02
CA ALA A 59 -5.27 9.04 8.11
C ALA A 59 -4.28 7.87 8.11
N PHE A 60 -3.89 7.40 6.92
CA PHE A 60 -2.93 6.33 6.78
C PHE A 60 -1.52 6.76 7.24
N TRP A 61 -1.07 7.95 6.83
CA TRP A 61 0.18 8.55 7.32
C TRP A 61 0.19 8.65 8.86
N GLN A 62 -0.84 9.24 9.45
CA GLN A 62 -0.91 9.43 10.90
C GLN A 62 -0.87 8.11 11.67
N GLY A 63 -1.57 7.08 11.15
CA GLY A 63 -1.54 5.75 11.75
C GLY A 63 -0.18 5.07 11.61
N MET A 64 0.54 5.27 10.50
CA MET A 64 1.89 4.75 10.32
C MET A 64 2.90 5.46 11.23
N ALA A 65 2.88 6.79 11.28
CA ALA A 65 3.74 7.59 12.15
C ALA A 65 3.56 7.16 13.62
N GLY A 66 2.32 7.01 14.08
CA GLY A 66 2.03 6.56 15.45
C GLY A 66 2.61 5.17 15.82
N ILE A 67 2.99 4.35 14.84
CA ILE A 67 3.61 3.04 15.05
C ILE A 67 5.15 3.10 14.95
N ALA A 68 5.65 3.95 14.05
CA ALA A 68 7.00 3.87 13.52
C ALA A 68 7.90 5.08 13.86
N ASP A 69 7.35 6.29 13.88
CA ASP A 69 8.05 7.54 14.21
C ASP A 69 8.34 7.56 15.72
N ARG A 70 9.60 7.31 16.10
CA ARG A 70 9.97 7.11 17.51
C ARG A 70 10.42 8.39 18.19
N ASP A 71 11.05 9.28 17.46
CA ASP A 71 11.57 10.54 17.99
C ASP A 71 10.59 11.71 17.77
N GLY A 72 9.52 11.51 17.01
CA GLY A 72 8.45 12.46 16.80
C GLY A 72 8.81 13.56 15.80
N ASP A 73 9.80 13.34 14.94
CA ASP A 73 10.26 14.33 13.97
C ASP A 73 9.38 14.41 12.70
N GLN A 74 8.32 13.61 12.64
CA GLN A 74 7.40 13.48 11.50
C GLN A 74 8.05 12.89 10.26
N ARG A 75 9.06 12.05 10.44
CA ARG A 75 9.70 11.27 9.40
C ARG A 75 9.91 9.86 9.91
N ILE A 76 9.89 8.89 9.00
CA ILE A 76 10.25 7.52 9.32
C ILE A 76 11.47 7.18 8.49
N THR A 77 12.62 7.16 9.16
CA THR A 77 13.87 6.73 8.53
C THR A 77 13.86 5.22 8.26
N ARG A 78 14.78 4.74 7.42
CA ARG A 78 14.94 3.29 7.18
C ARG A 78 15.17 2.52 8.47
N ASP A 79 16.00 3.06 9.37
CA ASP A 79 16.28 2.43 10.66
C ASP A 79 15.04 2.35 11.55
N GLU A 80 14.20 3.37 11.58
CA GLU A 80 12.93 3.34 12.33
C GLU A 80 11.90 2.39 11.70
N PHE A 81 11.85 2.35 10.37
CA PHE A 81 11.01 1.41 9.66
C PHE A 81 11.40 -0.03 9.97
N VAL A 82 12.68 -0.38 9.85
CA VAL A 82 13.21 -1.75 10.10
C VAL A 82 13.07 -2.12 11.58
N ASN A 83 13.57 -1.28 12.50
CA ASN A 83 13.66 -1.61 13.92
C ASN A 83 12.35 -1.36 14.70
N GLY A 84 11.43 -0.59 14.13
CA GLY A 84 10.18 -0.17 14.77
C GLY A 84 8.95 -0.68 14.05
N ALA A 85 8.78 -0.27 12.80
CA ALA A 85 7.57 -0.55 12.03
C ALA A 85 7.45 -2.05 11.73
N VAL A 86 8.44 -2.66 11.09
CA VAL A 86 8.33 -4.03 10.54
C VAL A 86 7.89 -5.04 11.59
N LYS A 87 8.49 -5.02 12.79
CA LYS A 87 8.08 -5.93 13.87
C LYS A 87 6.62 -5.71 14.27
N ARG A 88 6.20 -4.46 14.46
CA ARG A 88 4.82 -4.14 14.90
C ARG A 88 3.79 -4.41 13.82
N LEU A 89 4.15 -4.15 12.56
CA LEU A 89 3.37 -4.45 11.38
C LEU A 89 3.18 -5.96 11.23
N HIS A 90 4.24 -6.74 11.46
CA HIS A 90 4.20 -8.20 11.48
C HIS A 90 3.38 -8.76 12.66
N ASP A 91 3.48 -8.17 13.85
CA ASP A 91 2.75 -8.67 15.02
C ASP A 91 1.23 -8.47 14.89
N ASN A 92 0.78 -7.46 14.12
CA ASN A 92 -0.64 -7.13 13.94
C ASN A 92 -0.95 -6.65 12.50
N PRO A 93 -0.77 -7.49 11.47
CA PRO A 93 -0.89 -7.07 10.07
C PRO A 93 -2.32 -6.64 9.72
N GLY A 94 -3.32 -7.33 10.25
CA GLY A 94 -4.72 -6.94 10.10
C GLY A 94 -5.02 -5.56 10.69
N ARG A 95 -4.44 -5.21 11.84
CA ARG A 95 -4.64 -3.88 12.45
C ARG A 95 -4.06 -2.78 11.57
N PHE A 96 -2.91 -3.01 10.95
CA PHE A 96 -2.33 -2.05 10.03
C PHE A 96 -3.16 -1.91 8.74
N ALA A 97 -3.66 -3.03 8.21
CA ALA A 97 -4.55 -3.01 7.06
C ALA A 97 -5.84 -2.22 7.34
N GLU A 98 -6.39 -2.33 8.55
CA GLU A 98 -7.52 -1.50 9.00
C GLU A 98 -7.19 0.00 9.08
N ILE A 99 -5.97 0.35 9.48
CA ILE A 99 -5.51 1.76 9.46
C ILE A 99 -5.49 2.28 8.01
N ALA A 100 -5.05 1.45 7.06
CA ALA A 100 -4.98 1.81 5.64
C ALA A 100 -6.34 1.75 4.92
N ARG A 101 -7.33 1.04 5.47
CA ARG A 101 -8.64 0.79 4.84
C ARG A 101 -9.30 2.04 4.26
N PRO A 102 -9.33 3.22 4.94
CA PRO A 102 -9.91 4.43 4.36
C PRO A 102 -9.21 4.88 3.07
N PHE A 103 -7.89 4.78 3.00
CA PHE A 103 -7.11 5.08 1.79
C PHE A 103 -7.38 4.05 0.69
N LEU A 104 -7.34 2.75 1.03
CA LEU A 104 -7.58 1.67 0.08
C LEU A 104 -8.97 1.74 -0.55
N ARG A 105 -10.01 1.94 0.27
CA ARG A 105 -11.39 2.15 -0.20
C ARG A 105 -11.50 3.35 -1.13
N ALA A 106 -10.84 4.46 -0.81
CA ALA A 106 -10.89 5.65 -1.64
C ALA A 106 -10.13 5.46 -2.97
N ALA A 107 -9.01 4.75 -2.96
CA ALA A 107 -8.26 4.39 -4.16
C ALA A 107 -9.10 3.47 -5.07
N LEU A 108 -9.77 2.47 -4.47
CA LEU A 108 -10.71 1.61 -5.19
C LEU A 108 -11.84 2.44 -5.82
N ALA A 109 -12.45 3.35 -5.06
CA ALA A 109 -13.51 4.20 -5.58
C ALA A 109 -13.04 5.12 -6.72
N VAL A 110 -11.77 5.52 -6.76
CA VAL A 110 -11.19 6.28 -7.88
C VAL A 110 -11.01 5.40 -9.12
N ALA A 111 -10.63 4.14 -8.94
CA ALA A 111 -10.46 3.16 -10.01
C ALA A 111 -11.78 2.54 -10.51
N ASP A 112 -12.82 2.56 -9.68
CA ASP A 112 -14.17 2.10 -10.00
C ASP A 112 -14.88 3.10 -10.93
N LEU A 113 -14.75 2.85 -12.23
CA LEU A 113 -15.28 3.68 -13.31
C LEU A 113 -16.76 3.43 -13.60
N ASP A 114 -17.28 2.23 -13.34
CA ASP A 114 -18.67 1.84 -13.59
C ASP A 114 -19.57 1.95 -12.34
N GLY A 115 -18.98 2.15 -11.17
CA GLY A 115 -19.66 2.45 -9.91
C GLY A 115 -20.24 1.22 -9.22
N ASP A 116 -19.73 0.02 -9.52
CA ASP A 116 -20.23 -1.23 -8.94
C ASP A 116 -19.56 -1.62 -7.63
N GLY A 117 -18.60 -0.82 -7.16
CA GLY A 117 -17.87 -1.03 -5.91
C GLY A 117 -16.61 -1.88 -6.05
N THR A 118 -16.22 -2.23 -7.28
CA THR A 118 -15.01 -2.99 -7.58
C THR A 118 -14.20 -2.34 -8.70
N ALA A 119 -12.93 -2.71 -8.83
CA ALA A 119 -12.11 -2.31 -9.98
C ALA A 119 -11.82 -3.53 -10.87
N THR A 120 -11.75 -3.32 -12.18
CA THR A 120 -11.27 -4.37 -13.09
C THR A 120 -9.80 -4.68 -12.83
N LEU A 121 -9.31 -5.85 -13.27
CA LEU A 121 -7.86 -6.14 -13.22
C LEU A 121 -7.02 -5.07 -13.94
N GLY A 122 -7.51 -4.53 -15.06
CA GLY A 122 -6.82 -3.48 -15.82
C GLY A 122 -6.74 -2.15 -15.08
N ASP A 123 -7.82 -1.74 -14.41
CA ASP A 123 -7.79 -0.53 -13.58
C ASP A 123 -6.96 -0.73 -12.31
N THR A 124 -6.99 -1.93 -11.73
CA THR A 124 -6.12 -2.29 -10.60
C THR A 124 -4.63 -2.24 -10.97
N GLU A 125 -4.26 -2.73 -12.16
CA GLU A 125 -2.90 -2.60 -12.68
C GLU A 125 -2.47 -1.12 -12.79
N ARG A 126 -3.36 -0.24 -13.27
CA ARG A 126 -3.10 1.20 -13.37
C ARG A 126 -2.91 1.85 -12.01
N VAL A 127 -3.72 1.47 -11.01
CA VAL A 127 -3.52 1.87 -9.60
C VAL A 127 -2.12 1.48 -9.13
N LEU A 128 -1.72 0.22 -9.31
CA LEU A 128 -0.42 -0.28 -8.87
C LEU A 128 0.74 0.48 -9.53
N LYS A 129 0.67 0.73 -10.85
CA LYS A 129 1.67 1.53 -11.58
C LYS A 129 1.74 2.97 -11.06
N ALA A 130 0.60 3.60 -10.80
CA ALA A 130 0.54 4.96 -10.25
C ALA A 130 1.14 5.04 -8.83
N LEU A 131 1.15 3.93 -8.09
CA LEU A 131 1.78 3.80 -6.77
C LEU A 131 3.24 3.31 -6.83
N GLY A 132 3.83 3.22 -8.02
CA GLY A 132 5.25 2.89 -8.22
C GLY A 132 5.56 1.41 -8.39
N VAL A 133 4.56 0.55 -8.56
CA VAL A 133 4.80 -0.87 -8.90
C VAL A 133 5.35 -0.96 -10.33
N PRO A 134 6.48 -1.66 -10.56
CA PRO A 134 7.08 -1.82 -11.88
C PRO A 134 6.12 -2.42 -12.90
N GLU A 135 6.20 -1.92 -14.13
CA GLU A 135 5.29 -2.31 -15.22
C GLU A 135 5.33 -3.81 -15.54
N ASP A 136 6.49 -4.44 -15.42
CA ASP A 136 6.69 -5.86 -15.70
C ASP A 136 6.02 -6.79 -14.69
N ILE A 137 5.67 -6.30 -13.50
CA ILE A 137 5.00 -7.09 -12.45
C ILE A 137 3.59 -6.60 -12.10
N ALA A 138 3.20 -5.39 -12.51
CA ALA A 138 1.92 -4.79 -12.12
C ALA A 138 0.70 -5.62 -12.53
N ALA A 139 0.70 -6.18 -13.74
CA ALA A 139 -0.39 -7.04 -14.22
C ALA A 139 -0.51 -8.34 -13.39
N THR A 140 0.63 -8.97 -13.09
CA THR A 140 0.65 -10.17 -12.23
C THR A 140 0.20 -9.83 -10.82
N ALA A 141 0.66 -8.71 -10.26
CA ALA A 141 0.25 -8.26 -8.93
C ALA A 141 -1.27 -8.01 -8.88
N ALA A 142 -1.86 -7.33 -9.86
CA ALA A 142 -3.30 -7.13 -9.96
C ALA A 142 -4.06 -8.47 -9.96
N ALA A 143 -3.62 -9.44 -10.76
CA ALA A 143 -4.21 -10.78 -10.79
C ALA A 143 -4.07 -11.54 -9.45
N THR A 144 -3.05 -11.27 -8.64
CA THR A 144 -2.92 -11.89 -7.30
C THR A 144 -3.83 -11.26 -6.24
N LEU A 145 -4.36 -10.06 -6.51
CA LEU A 145 -5.32 -9.40 -5.61
C LEU A 145 -6.72 -10.01 -5.76
N ASP A 146 -7.10 -10.40 -6.97
CA ASP A 146 -8.34 -11.11 -7.28
C ASP A 146 -8.25 -12.58 -6.79
N THR A 147 -8.72 -12.79 -5.56
CA THR A 147 -8.58 -14.07 -4.84
C THR A 147 -9.71 -15.04 -5.12
N ASP A 148 -10.87 -14.54 -5.54
CA ASP A 148 -12.01 -15.37 -5.94
C ASP A 148 -12.10 -15.62 -7.46
N ALA A 149 -11.21 -14.99 -8.23
CA ALA A 149 -11.04 -15.13 -9.68
C ALA A 149 -12.27 -14.69 -10.48
N ASP A 150 -12.97 -13.66 -10.00
CA ASP A 150 -14.13 -13.08 -10.70
C ASP A 150 -13.75 -12.02 -11.76
N GLY A 151 -12.46 -11.68 -11.86
CA GLY A 151 -11.89 -10.71 -12.79
C GLY A 151 -11.97 -9.27 -12.29
N ARG A 152 -12.34 -9.06 -11.04
CA ARG A 152 -12.44 -7.77 -10.36
C ARG A 152 -11.72 -7.84 -9.02
N VAL A 153 -11.51 -6.66 -8.44
CA VAL A 153 -10.84 -6.51 -7.15
C VAL A 153 -11.71 -5.65 -6.26
N GLY A 154 -12.11 -6.19 -5.12
CA GLY A 154 -12.95 -5.54 -4.12
C GLY A 154 -12.20 -4.99 -2.90
N GLU A 155 -12.91 -4.27 -2.02
CA GLU A 155 -12.31 -3.68 -0.81
C GLU A 155 -11.72 -4.74 0.13
N THR A 156 -12.42 -5.85 0.34
CA THR A 156 -11.94 -6.92 1.23
C THR A 156 -10.61 -7.47 0.73
N GLU A 157 -10.50 -7.69 -0.58
CA GLU A 157 -9.32 -8.29 -1.19
C GLU A 157 -8.09 -7.39 -1.11
N ILE A 158 -8.24 -6.07 -1.35
CA ILE A 158 -7.13 -5.12 -1.22
C ILE A 158 -6.69 -4.96 0.24
N VAL A 159 -7.61 -5.01 1.20
CA VAL A 159 -7.27 -4.91 2.62
C VAL A 159 -6.56 -6.18 3.10
N ASP A 160 -7.09 -7.35 2.73
CA ASP A 160 -6.48 -8.64 3.07
C ASP A 160 -5.12 -8.81 2.37
N ALA A 161 -4.98 -8.33 1.13
CA ALA A 161 -3.70 -8.30 0.43
C ALA A 161 -2.69 -7.39 1.14
N LEU A 162 -3.09 -6.22 1.63
CA LEU A 162 -2.18 -5.37 2.40
C LEU A 162 -1.75 -6.06 3.71
N ALA A 163 -2.66 -6.73 4.41
CA ALA A 163 -2.32 -7.52 5.60
C ALA A 163 -1.30 -8.62 5.28
N ARG A 164 -1.56 -9.44 4.25
CA ARG A 164 -0.61 -10.46 3.73
C ARG A 164 0.72 -9.85 3.31
N TYR A 165 0.69 -8.67 2.70
CA TYR A 165 1.88 -7.96 2.30
C TYR A 165 2.73 -7.49 3.47
N PHE A 166 2.23 -7.41 4.71
CA PHE A 166 3.05 -7.13 5.91
C PHE A 166 3.30 -8.33 6.81
N ASP A 167 2.56 -9.42 6.60
CA ASP A 167 2.80 -10.72 7.21
C ASP A 167 4.09 -11.36 6.63
N VAL A 168 5.25 -10.91 7.09
CA VAL A 168 6.53 -11.62 6.88
C VAL A 168 6.71 -12.61 7.99
N SER A 169 5.84 -13.62 8.06
CA SER A 169 6.30 -14.84 8.69
C SER A 169 7.52 -15.33 7.89
N ASP A 170 8.56 -15.74 8.60
CA ASP A 170 9.83 -16.24 8.04
C ASP A 170 9.67 -17.61 7.35
N SER A 171 8.45 -17.93 6.88
CA SER A 171 8.13 -19.16 6.18
C SER A 171 8.53 -19.04 4.71
N ASP A 172 9.84 -19.04 4.49
CA ASP A 172 10.38 -19.94 3.47
C ASP A 172 10.30 -21.37 4.05
N ASP A 173 9.07 -21.89 4.19
CA ASP A 173 8.84 -23.30 4.48
C ASP A 173 8.88 -24.04 3.13
N GLY A 174 10.10 -24.48 2.80
CA GLY A 174 10.42 -25.66 2.01
C GLY A 174 9.52 -25.97 0.82
N ALA A 175 9.98 -25.57 -0.38
CA ALA A 175 9.70 -26.38 -1.56
C ALA A 175 10.23 -27.80 -1.30
N GLY A 176 9.28 -28.70 -1.09
CA GLY A 176 9.47 -30.08 -0.72
C GLY A 176 10.31 -30.89 -1.71
N SER A 177 10.82 -31.99 -1.16
CA SER A 177 11.45 -33.13 -1.83
C SER A 177 10.58 -33.77 -2.90
#